data_AF-A0AAW0IQZ6-F1
#
_entry.id   AF-A0AAW0IQZ6-F1
#
_cell.length_a   1.000
_cell.length_b   1.000
_cell.length_c   1.000
_cell.angle_alpha   90.00
_cell.angle_beta   90.00
_cell.angle_gamma   90.00
#
_symmetry.space_group_name_H-M   'P 1'
#
loop_
_entity.id
_entity.type
_entity.pdbx_description
1 polymer ?
#
loop_
_entity_poly.entity_id
_entity_poly.type
_entity_poly.pdbx_seq_one_letter_code
_entity_poly.pdbx_strand_id
1 'polypeptide(L)'
;MFTSQRLDLLQHFRHKKVHQLIAHINKYKDTPVDIGSLAFATTLNLISNTIFSVDIVDPDFESAQEFKELVWRIMMDAGKPNVSDYFPMLKRFDLQGVRRHVQVSYKRMHEIFDDIIATRLKHRETDKTTDMVISWMCFLIRCKKMV
;
A
#
# COMPACT_ATOMS: atom_id res chain seq x y z
N MET A 1 5.60 -15.02 1.72
CA MET A 1 6.26 -13.71 1.47
C MET A 1 7.38 -13.42 2.46
N PHE A 2 7.18 -13.63 3.76
CA PHE A 2 8.19 -13.32 4.80
C PHE A 2 9.05 -14.52 5.24
N THR A 3 9.42 -15.40 4.32
CA THR A 3 10.37 -16.48 4.64
C THR A 3 11.79 -15.92 4.71
N SER A 4 12.67 -16.54 5.51
CA SER A 4 14.09 -16.17 5.61
C SER A 4 14.73 -16.04 4.22
N GLN A 5 14.52 -17.03 3.37
CA GLN A 5 15.02 -17.05 1.99
C GLN A 5 14.54 -15.84 1.15
N ARG A 6 13.29 -15.40 1.32
CA ARG A 6 12.77 -14.21 0.62
C ARG A 6 13.32 -12.92 1.22
N LEU A 7 13.49 -12.88 2.54
CA LEU A 7 14.10 -11.74 3.22
C LEU A 7 15.56 -11.56 2.80
N ASP A 8 16.32 -12.65 2.66
CA ASP A 8 17.72 -12.61 2.22
C ASP A 8 17.81 -12.12 0.76
N LEU A 9 16.96 -12.64 -0.13
CA LEU A 9 16.89 -12.18 -1.52
C LEU A 9 16.62 -10.67 -1.63
N LEU A 10 15.79 -10.11 -0.74
CA LEU A 10 15.44 -8.68 -0.72
C LEU A 10 16.40 -7.81 0.11
N GLN A 11 17.49 -8.36 0.66
CA GLN A 11 18.44 -7.62 1.49
C GLN A 11 19.08 -6.44 0.76
N HIS A 12 19.46 -6.62 -0.50
CA HIS A 12 20.08 -5.58 -1.31
C HIS A 12 19.12 -4.41 -1.57
N PHE A 13 17.83 -4.68 -1.79
CA PHE A 13 16.80 -3.65 -1.90
C PHE A 13 16.63 -2.86 -0.59
N ARG A 14 16.63 -3.55 0.56
CA ARG A 14 16.61 -2.87 1.87
C ARG A 14 17.80 -1.93 2.04
N HIS A 15 19.02 -2.41 1.76
CA HIS A 15 20.23 -1.58 1.82
C HIS A 15 20.15 -0.37 0.89
N LYS A 16 19.72 -0.57 -0.37
CA LYS A 16 19.56 0.52 -1.35
C LYS A 16 18.63 1.61 -0.83
N LYS A 17 17.48 1.25 -0.25
CA LYS A 17 16.51 2.23 0.28
C LYS A 17 17.07 2.98 1.50
N VAL A 18 17.79 2.30 2.40
CA VAL A 18 18.48 2.96 3.53
C VAL A 18 19.56 3.93 3.04
N HIS A 19 20.34 3.56 2.01
CA HIS A 19 21.33 4.48 1.43
C HIS A 19 20.67 5.71 0.79
N GLN A 20 19.55 5.53 0.07
CA GLN A 20 18.79 6.66 -0.49
C GLN A 20 18.28 7.60 0.61
N LEU A 21 17.78 7.03 1.70
CA LEU A 21 17.36 7.77 2.89
C LEU A 21 18.50 8.61 3.47
N ILE A 22 19.66 8.00 3.72
CA ILE A 22 20.85 8.68 4.26
C ILE A 22 21.34 9.78 3.31
N ALA A 23 21.35 9.51 2.00
CA ALA A 23 21.74 10.51 0.99
C ALA A 23 20.78 11.70 0.98
N HIS A 24 19.47 11.46 1.12
CA HIS A 24 18.46 12.50 1.20
C HIS A 24 18.67 13.38 2.44
N ILE A 25 18.87 12.78 3.62
CA ILE A 25 19.15 13.53 4.87
C ILE A 25 20.43 14.36 4.73
N ASN A 26 21.50 13.79 4.15
CA ASN A 26 22.76 14.50 3.96
C ASN A 26 22.66 15.70 2.99
N LYS A 27 21.70 15.67 2.06
CA LYS A 27 21.45 16.79 1.13
C LYS A 27 20.86 18.02 1.83
N TYR A 28 20.19 17.84 2.96
CA TYR A 28 19.52 18.89 3.73
C TYR A 28 20.17 19.11 5.11
N LYS A 29 21.51 19.03 5.19
CA LYS A 29 22.29 19.11 6.44
C LYS A 29 21.97 20.33 7.32
N ASP A 30 21.43 21.40 6.74
CA ASP A 30 21.10 22.65 7.42
C ASP A 30 19.60 22.99 7.39
N THR A 31 18.73 22.02 7.05
CA THR A 31 17.27 22.21 6.97
C THR A 31 16.57 21.25 7.92
N PRO A 32 15.53 21.68 8.66
CA PRO A 32 14.73 20.77 9.48
C PRO A 32 14.11 19.67 8.60
N VAL A 33 14.35 18.41 8.94
CA VAL A 33 13.79 17.24 8.24
C VAL A 33 12.80 16.53 9.16
N ASP A 34 11.60 16.26 8.66
CA ASP A 34 10.63 15.41 9.36
C ASP A 34 11.01 13.93 9.20
N ILE A 35 11.73 13.42 10.20
CA ILE A 35 12.16 12.01 10.26
C ILE A 35 10.96 11.06 10.25
N GLY A 36 9.83 11.44 10.86
CA GLY A 36 8.64 10.61 10.93
C GLY A 36 8.00 10.40 9.56
N SER A 37 7.81 11.49 8.81
CA SER A 37 7.33 11.43 7.41
C SER A 37 8.27 10.65 6.52
N LEU A 38 9.58 10.88 6.67
CA LEU A 38 10.60 10.25 5.85
C LEU A 38 10.73 8.74 6.13
N ALA A 39 10.68 8.32 7.40
CA ALA A 39 10.68 6.92 7.81
C ALA A 39 9.41 6.21 7.34
N PHE A 40 8.25 6.86 7.44
CA PHE A 40 6.98 6.32 6.94
C PHE A 40 7.05 6.07 5.42
N ALA A 41 7.48 7.07 4.65
CA ALA A 41 7.63 6.95 3.20
C ALA A 41 8.60 5.83 2.82
N THR A 42 9.72 5.71 3.53
CA THR A 42 10.72 4.65 3.29
C THR A 42 10.16 3.26 3.59
N THR A 43 9.48 3.08 4.73
CA THR A 43 8.86 1.80 5.10
C THR A 43 7.75 1.43 4.12
N LEU A 44 6.93 2.40 3.71
CA LEU A 44 5.86 2.17 2.75
C LEU A 44 6.42 1.72 1.40
N ASN A 45 7.43 2.41 0.88
CA ASN A 45 8.13 2.01 -0.35
C ASN A 45 8.76 0.63 -0.23
N LEU A 46 9.28 0.27 0.95
CA LEU A 46 9.84 -1.07 1.16
C LEU A 46 8.78 -2.16 1.13
N ILE A 47 7.64 -1.95 1.83
CA ILE A 47 6.52 -2.88 1.85
C ILE A 47 5.92 -3.02 0.45
N SER A 48 5.70 -1.90 -0.24
CA SER A 48 5.14 -1.91 -1.58
C SER A 48 6.05 -2.57 -2.61
N ASN A 49 7.36 -2.34 -2.51
CA ASN A 49 8.33 -3.02 -3.37
C ASN A 49 8.39 -4.53 -3.06
N THR A 50 8.24 -4.91 -1.80
CA THR A 50 8.21 -6.33 -1.41
C THR A 50 6.96 -7.05 -1.92
N ILE A 51 5.78 -6.41 -1.85
CA ILE A 51 4.50 -7.04 -2.18
C ILE A 51 4.18 -6.92 -3.67
N PHE A 52 4.38 -5.73 -4.23
CA PHE A 52 3.97 -5.37 -5.59
C PHE A 52 5.17 -5.07 -6.49
N SER A 53 6.40 -5.00 -5.96
CA SER A 53 7.61 -4.57 -6.70
C SER A 53 7.53 -3.15 -7.28
N VAL A 54 6.60 -2.34 -6.77
CA VAL A 54 6.38 -0.93 -7.15
C VAL A 54 6.77 -0.04 -5.98
N ASP A 55 7.41 1.09 -6.26
CA ASP A 55 7.52 2.19 -5.29
C ASP A 55 6.21 2.99 -5.36
N ILE A 56 5.41 2.96 -4.28
CA ILE A 56 4.10 3.64 -4.22
C ILE A 56 4.25 5.15 -4.00
N VAL A 57 5.38 5.55 -3.42
CA VAL A 57 5.70 6.94 -3.09
C VAL A 57 6.79 7.45 -4.02
N ASP A 58 6.45 8.48 -4.80
CA ASP A 58 7.41 9.23 -5.63
C ASP A 58 8.37 10.08 -4.74
N PRO A 59 9.56 10.45 -5.22
CA PRO A 59 10.52 11.30 -4.52
C PRO A 59 9.97 12.67 -4.10
N ASP A 60 8.85 13.10 -4.67
CA ASP A 60 8.21 14.41 -4.41
C ASP A 60 7.13 14.34 -3.31
N PHE A 61 7.00 13.19 -2.62
CA PHE A 61 6.25 13.01 -1.36
C PHE A 61 4.73 13.27 -1.34
N GLU A 62 4.09 13.77 -2.41
CA GLU A 62 2.64 14.04 -2.40
C GLU A 62 1.79 12.77 -2.25
N SER A 63 2.07 11.71 -3.02
CA SER A 63 1.33 10.43 -2.89
C SER A 63 1.63 9.71 -1.57
N ALA A 64 2.82 9.94 -1.00
CA ALA A 64 3.17 9.47 0.35
C ALA A 64 2.26 10.08 1.39
N GLN A 65 1.99 11.38 1.26
CA GLN A 65 1.24 12.13 2.24
C GLN A 65 -0.23 11.69 2.25
N GLU A 66 -0.86 11.52 1.09
CA GLU A 66 -2.22 10.97 0.98
C GLU A 66 -2.29 9.58 1.63
N PHE A 67 -1.36 8.68 1.29
CA PHE A 67 -1.36 7.34 1.87
C PHE A 67 -1.08 7.35 3.38
N LYS A 68 -0.17 8.21 3.83
CA LYS A 68 0.14 8.42 5.25
C LYS A 68 -1.09 8.87 6.02
N GLU A 69 -1.85 9.82 5.49
CA GLU A 69 -3.08 10.31 6.11
C GLU A 69 -4.17 9.24 6.18
N LEU A 70 -4.32 8.42 5.13
CA LEU A 70 -5.24 7.30 5.11
C LEU A 70 -4.90 6.26 6.18
N VAL A 71 -3.63 5.83 6.25
CA VAL A 71 -3.16 4.88 7.25
C VAL A 71 -3.23 5.45 8.66
N TRP A 72 -2.86 6.72 8.83
CA TRP A 72 -2.95 7.41 10.11
C TRP A 72 -4.38 7.45 10.64
N ARG A 73 -5.36 7.79 9.78
CA ARG A 73 -6.77 7.81 10.16
C ARG A 73 -7.26 6.43 10.60
N ILE A 74 -6.91 5.38 9.84
CA ILE A 74 -7.24 4.00 10.17
C ILE A 74 -6.60 3.59 11.50
N MET A 75 -5.33 3.93 11.74
CA MET A 75 -4.60 3.58 12.97
C MET A 75 -5.15 4.29 14.20
N MET A 76 -5.52 5.57 14.08
CA MET A 76 -6.15 6.33 15.15
C MET A 76 -7.46 5.68 15.62
N ASP A 77 -8.27 5.24 14.67
CA ASP A 77 -9.53 4.57 14.97
C ASP A 77 -9.34 3.14 15.49
N ALA A 78 -8.37 2.40 14.96
CA ALA A 78 -8.02 1.06 15.44
C ALA A 78 -7.44 1.09 16.87
N GLY A 79 -6.76 2.16 17.25
CA GLY A 79 -6.23 2.37 18.60
C GLY A 79 -7.25 2.84 19.62
N LYS A 80 -8.45 3.26 19.18
CA LYS A 80 -9.50 3.77 20.06
C LYS A 80 -10.29 2.61 20.68
N PRO A 81 -10.49 2.60 22.02
CA PRO A 81 -11.30 1.57 22.66
C PRO A 81 -12.75 1.61 22.16
N ASN A 82 -13.18 0.58 21.43
CA ASN A 82 -14.53 0.48 20.89
C ASN A 82 -15.41 -0.45 21.74
N VAL A 83 -16.46 0.11 22.34
CA VAL A 83 -17.43 -0.64 23.16
C VAL A 83 -18.05 -1.80 22.38
N SER A 84 -18.21 -1.65 21.06
CA SER A 84 -18.76 -2.67 20.18
C SER A 84 -17.90 -3.93 20.08
N ASP A 85 -16.61 -3.83 20.39
CA ASP A 85 -15.68 -4.96 20.36
C ASP A 85 -15.76 -5.80 21.63
N TYR A 86 -16.21 -5.20 22.75
CA TYR A 86 -16.43 -5.89 24.03
C TYR A 86 -17.84 -6.47 24.14
N PHE A 87 -18.83 -5.87 23.46
CA PHE A 87 -20.24 -6.26 23.52
C PHE A 87 -20.78 -6.61 22.12
N PRO A 88 -20.73 -7.90 21.71
CA PRO A 88 -21.11 -8.32 20.36
C PRO A 88 -22.53 -7.94 19.93
N MET A 89 -23.45 -7.82 20.89
CA MET A 89 -24.84 -7.40 20.64
C MET A 89 -24.93 -5.96 20.11
N LEU A 90 -23.98 -5.09 20.49
CA LEU A 90 -23.93 -3.67 20.11
C LEU A 90 -23.22 -3.43 18.76
N LYS A 91 -22.57 -4.46 18.20
CA LYS A 91 -21.74 -4.37 16.99
C LYS A 91 -22.47 -3.87 15.76
N ARG A 92 -23.78 -4.12 15.65
CA ARG A 92 -24.59 -3.67 14.51
C ARG A 92 -24.93 -2.18 14.56
N PHE A 93 -24.90 -1.58 15.74
CA PHE A 93 -25.32 -0.19 15.94
C PHE A 93 -24.19 0.81 15.67
N ASP A 94 -22.92 0.36 15.66
CA ASP A 94 -21.75 1.21 15.48
C ASP A 94 -21.81 2.44 16.40
N LEU A 95 -22.00 2.22 17.71
CA LEU A 95 -22.33 3.26 18.69
C LEU A 95 -21.31 4.40 18.75
N GLN A 96 -20.06 4.12 18.41
CA GLN A 96 -18.98 5.10 18.37
C GLN A 96 -18.68 5.63 16.96
N GLY A 97 -19.43 5.18 15.95
CA GLY A 97 -19.28 5.60 14.56
C GLY A 97 -17.94 5.21 13.91
N VAL A 98 -17.14 4.37 14.57
CA VAL A 98 -15.78 4.02 14.16
C VAL A 98 -15.82 3.40 12.77
N ARG A 99 -16.76 2.49 12.51
CA ARG A 99 -16.86 1.81 11.23
C ARG A 99 -17.19 2.79 10.10
N ARG A 100 -18.14 3.70 10.33
CA ARG A 100 -18.50 4.74 9.34
C ARG A 100 -17.35 5.71 9.08
N HIS A 101 -16.61 6.09 10.11
CA HIS A 101 -15.51 7.03 10.01
C HIS A 101 -14.33 6.49 9.18
N VAL A 102 -13.92 5.24 9.40
CA VAL A 102 -12.83 4.61 8.63
C VAL A 102 -13.23 4.17 7.22
N GLN A 103 -14.53 3.98 6.96
CA GLN A 103 -15.01 3.38 5.70
C GLN A 103 -14.51 4.13 4.47
N VAL A 104 -14.51 5.46 4.50
CA VAL A 104 -14.04 6.29 3.38
C VAL A 104 -12.54 6.09 3.16
N SER A 105 -11.75 6.04 4.23
CA SER A 105 -10.30 5.83 4.15
C SER A 105 -9.95 4.43 3.65
N TYR A 106 -10.66 3.39 4.12
CA TYR A 106 -10.51 2.03 3.60
C TYR A 106 -10.88 1.92 2.13
N LYS A 107 -11.98 2.55 1.70
CA LYS A 107 -12.38 2.55 0.30
C LYS A 107 -11.29 3.15 -0.58
N ARG A 108 -10.77 4.33 -0.19
CA ARG A 108 -9.68 4.99 -0.92
C ARG A 108 -8.40 4.15 -0.95
N MET A 109 -8.04 3.52 0.16
CA MET A 109 -6.90 2.62 0.23
C MET A 109 -7.06 1.40 -0.71
N HIS A 110 -8.27 0.84 -0.80
CA HIS A 110 -8.56 -0.25 -1.73
C HIS A 110 -8.46 0.19 -3.19
N GLU A 111 -8.97 1.36 -3.55
CA GLU A 111 -8.85 1.92 -4.91
C GLU A 111 -7.37 2.02 -5.34
N ILE A 112 -6.50 2.52 -4.46
CA ILE A 112 -5.05 2.61 -4.72
C ILE A 112 -4.45 1.22 -4.98
N PHE A 113 -4.81 0.21 -4.19
CA PHE A 113 -4.31 -1.15 -4.41
C PHE A 113 -4.84 -1.78 -5.69
N ASP A 114 -6.12 -1.57 -6.01
CA ASP A 114 -6.73 -2.08 -7.23
C ASP A 114 -6.04 -1.49 -8.47
N ASP A 115 -5.70 -0.20 -8.46
CA ASP A 115 -4.96 0.46 -9.54
C ASP A 115 -3.55 -0.12 -9.72
N ILE A 116 -2.84 -0.37 -8.62
CA ILE A 116 -1.50 -0.99 -8.64
C ILE A 116 -1.58 -2.42 -9.19
N ILE A 117 -2.57 -3.20 -8.73
CA ILE A 117 -2.79 -4.59 -9.17
C ILE A 117 -3.15 -4.61 -10.66
N ALA A 118 -4.07 -3.74 -11.11
CA ALA A 118 -4.49 -3.65 -12.49
C ALA A 118 -3.33 -3.28 -13.42
N THR A 119 -2.50 -2.31 -13.01
CA THR A 119 -1.29 -1.91 -13.75
C THR A 119 -0.32 -3.09 -13.89
N ARG A 120 -0.13 -3.87 -12.82
CA ARG A 120 0.72 -5.06 -12.82
C ARG A 120 0.21 -6.19 -13.69
N LEU A 121 -1.10 -6.44 -13.68
CA LEU A 121 -1.73 -7.44 -14.54
C LEU A 121 -1.52 -7.08 -16.02
N LYS A 122 -1.76 -5.83 -16.39
CA LYS A 122 -1.50 -5.33 -17.75
C LYS A 122 -0.03 -5.48 -18.15
N HIS A 123 0.91 -5.15 -17.26
CA HIS A 123 2.34 -5.29 -17.55
C HIS A 123 2.75 -6.75 -17.81
N ARG A 124 2.16 -7.70 -17.07
CA ARG A 124 2.37 -9.14 -17.29
C ARG A 124 1.70 -9.64 -18.58
N GLU A 125 0.64 -9.00 -19.05
CA GLU A 125 0.04 -9.31 -20.35
C GLU A 125 0.91 -8.82 -21.50
N THR A 126 1.51 -7.64 -21.39
CA THR A 126 2.43 -7.09 -22.40
C THR A 126 3.78 -7.84 -22.46
N ASP A 127 4.28 -8.34 -21.34
CA ASP A 127 5.49 -9.19 -21.29
C ASP A 127 5.27 -10.59 -21.89
N LYS A 128 4.00 -10.98 -22.06
CA LYS A 128 3.57 -12.27 -22.63
C LYS A 128 2.99 -12.11 -24.04
N THR A 129 3.50 -11.13 -24.80
CA THR A 129 3.18 -10.93 -26.24
C THR A 129 3.69 -12.09 -27.14
N THR A 130 3.89 -13.28 -26.59
CA THR A 130 4.15 -14.50 -27.35
C THR A 130 3.25 -15.67 -26.93
N ASP A 131 2.07 -15.45 -26.34
CA ASP A 131 1.12 -16.57 -26.22
C ASP A 131 -0.36 -16.16 -26.34
N MET A 132 -0.96 -16.57 -27.45
CA MET A 132 -2.39 -16.39 -27.80
C MET A 132 -3.36 -16.92 -26.73
N VAL A 133 -2.91 -17.78 -25.83
CA VAL A 133 -3.72 -18.40 -24.76
C VAL A 133 -4.21 -17.36 -23.73
N ILE A 134 -3.45 -16.28 -23.51
CA ILE A 134 -3.77 -15.26 -22.51
C ILE A 134 -4.89 -14.34 -23.01
N SER A 135 -4.93 -14.07 -24.32
CA SER A 135 -6.00 -13.31 -24.96
C SER A 135 -7.36 -14.00 -24.79
N TRP A 136 -7.40 -15.33 -24.93
CA TRP A 136 -8.62 -16.13 -24.73
C TRP A 136 -9.09 -16.17 -23.27
N MET A 137 -8.18 -16.24 -22.30
CA MET A 137 -8.55 -16.18 -20.87
C MET A 137 -9.06 -14.80 -20.47
N CYS A 138 -8.49 -13.72 -21.00
CA CYS A 138 -8.98 -12.35 -20.79
C CYS A 138 -10.37 -12.14 -21.38
N PHE A 139 -10.65 -12.72 -22.55
CA PHE A 139 -11.98 -12.71 -23.16
C PHE A 139 -13.01 -13.44 -22.28
N LEU A 140 -12.68 -14.61 -21.75
CA LEU A 140 -13.58 -15.37 -20.86
C LEU A 140 -13.88 -14.64 -19.55
N ILE A 141 -12.87 -13.99 -18.95
CA ILE A 141 -13.06 -13.20 -17.71
C ILE A 141 -13.93 -11.97 -18.00
N ARG A 142 -13.78 -11.36 -19.18
CA ARG A 142 -14.58 -10.19 -19.59
C ARG A 142 -16.02 -10.56 -19.96
N CYS A 143 -16.25 -11.74 -20.53
CA CYS A 143 -17.60 -12.28 -20.77
C CYS A 143 -18.34 -12.67 -19.48
N LYS A 144 -17.63 -13.10 -18.43
CA LYS A 144 -18.25 -13.47 -17.15
C LYS A 144 -18.73 -12.27 -16.30
N LYS A 145 -18.41 -11.04 -16.70
CA LYS A 145 -18.91 -9.78 -16.09
C LYS A 145 -20.14 -9.20 -16.79
N MET A 146 -20.68 -9.86 -17.82
CA MET A 146 -21.87 -9.43 -18.57
C MET A 146 -23.10 -10.34 -18.35
N VAL A 147 -23.13 -11.10 -17.25
CA VAL A 147 -24.32 -11.79 -16.72
C VAL A 147 -24.42 -11.49 -15.24
#